data_AF-A0A836T2W4-F1
#
_entry.id   AF-A0A836T2W4-F1
#
_cell.length_a   1.000
_cell.length_b   1.000
_cell.length_c   1.000
_cell.angle_alpha   90.00
_cell.angle_beta   90.00
_cell.angle_gamma   90.00
#
_symmetry.space_group_name_H-M   'P 1'
#
loop_
_entity.id
_entity.type
_entity.pdbx_description
1 polymer ?
#
loop_
_entity_poly.entity_id
_entity_poly.type
_entity_poly.pdbx_seq_one_letter_code
_entity_poly.pdbx_strand_id
1 'polypeptide(L)'
;MSRKDINTLIKLSRKLGESICDKGTFEERQSKYHIMKWKYKGNAFTHKFPSPLKKSTINHQYSQMRKNLRAIGLGPPSEFAKRLIGSVEQQELLEELWV
;
A
#
# COMPACT_ATOMS: atom_id res chain seq x y z
N MET A 1 -0.62 3.91 19.74
CA MET A 1 -0.48 3.01 18.58
C MET A 1 -0.32 1.61 19.10
N SER A 2 -1.20 0.71 18.72
CA SER A 2 -0.97 -0.69 19.01
C SER A 2 -0.01 -1.25 17.94
N ARG A 3 0.86 -2.19 18.30
CA ARG A 3 1.62 -2.98 17.32
C ARG A 3 0.70 -3.65 16.28
N LYS A 4 -0.58 -3.85 16.61
CA LYS A 4 -1.58 -4.45 15.72
C LYS A 4 -1.93 -3.53 14.54
N ASP A 5 -2.01 -2.22 14.73
CA ASP A 5 -2.48 -1.27 13.69
C ASP A 5 -1.49 -1.18 12.51
N ILE A 6 -0.19 -1.10 12.80
CA ILE A 6 0.87 -1.07 11.78
C ILE A 6 0.95 -2.43 11.06
N ASN A 7 0.81 -3.53 11.81
CA ASN A 7 0.81 -4.87 11.23
C ASN A 7 -0.37 -5.08 10.29
N THR A 8 -1.54 -4.53 10.60
CA THR A 8 -2.70 -4.55 9.70
C THR A 8 -2.39 -3.79 8.41
N LEU A 9 -1.85 -2.57 8.50
CA LEU A 9 -1.48 -1.78 7.32
C LEU A 9 -0.45 -2.49 6.43
N ILE A 10 0.54 -3.15 7.03
CA ILE A 10 1.53 -3.97 6.31
C ILE A 10 0.84 -5.12 5.56
N LYS A 11 -0.06 -5.84 6.22
CA LYS A 11 -0.79 -6.96 5.61
C LYS A 11 -1.66 -6.50 4.44
N LEU A 12 -2.38 -5.40 4.59
CA LEU A 12 -3.21 -4.83 3.52
C LEU A 12 -2.36 -4.41 2.33
N SER A 13 -1.27 -3.70 2.58
CA SER A 13 -0.31 -3.34 1.53
C SER A 13 0.25 -4.57 0.83
N ARG A 14 0.63 -5.62 1.57
CA ARG A 14 1.17 -6.85 0.99
C ARG A 14 0.18 -7.55 0.07
N LYS A 15 -1.10 -7.61 0.47
CA LYS A 15 -2.16 -8.22 -0.35
C LYS A 15 -2.44 -7.43 -1.62
N LEU A 16 -2.53 -6.09 -1.51
CA LEU A 16 -2.79 -5.22 -2.66
C LEU A 16 -1.73 -5.43 -3.74
N GLY A 17 -0.48 -5.31 -3.34
CA GLY A 17 0.37 -6.48 -3.44
C GLY A 17 1.01 -6.92 -4.72
N GLU A 18 1.67 -8.04 -4.50
CA GLU A 18 1.18 -9.37 -4.93
C GLU A 18 0.00 -9.38 -5.92
N SER A 19 -1.15 -8.77 -5.61
CA SER A 19 -2.32 -8.85 -6.50
C SER A 19 -2.22 -7.94 -7.74
N ILE A 20 -1.76 -6.69 -7.59
CA ILE A 20 -1.76 -5.70 -8.67
C ILE A 20 -0.39 -5.49 -9.33
N CYS A 21 0.70 -5.91 -8.69
CA CYS A 21 2.04 -5.61 -9.17
C CYS A 21 2.36 -6.26 -10.52
N ASP A 22 3.28 -5.64 -11.26
CA ASP A 22 3.88 -6.25 -12.43
C ASP A 22 4.60 -7.55 -12.02
N LYS A 23 4.42 -8.62 -12.80
CA LYS A 23 4.91 -9.97 -12.46
C LYS A 23 6.41 -9.96 -12.14
N GLY A 24 6.77 -10.47 -10.95
CA GLY A 24 8.15 -10.59 -10.50
C GLY A 24 8.78 -9.28 -9.99
N THR A 25 7.99 -8.22 -9.78
CA THR A 25 8.51 -6.94 -9.27
C THR A 25 8.29 -6.72 -7.78
N PHE A 26 7.48 -7.57 -7.13
CA PHE A 26 7.22 -7.45 -5.71
C PHE A 26 8.45 -7.81 -4.88
N GLU A 27 8.87 -6.87 -4.03
CA GLU A 27 9.98 -7.04 -3.11
C GLU A 27 9.63 -6.50 -1.73
N GLU A 28 9.92 -7.30 -0.71
CA GLU A 28 9.77 -6.93 0.69
C GLU A 28 11.11 -7.07 1.40
N ARG A 29 11.54 -6.01 2.11
CA ARG A 29 12.80 -6.01 2.85
C ARG A 29 12.57 -5.57 4.29
N GLN A 30 12.99 -6.42 5.22
CA GLN A 30 13.01 -6.12 6.64
C GLN A 30 14.44 -5.84 7.09
N SER A 31 14.68 -4.61 7.56
CA SER A 31 15.94 -4.20 8.19
C SER A 31 15.58 -3.42 9.46
N LYS A 32 16.14 -2.22 9.68
CA LYS A 32 15.69 -1.28 10.71
C LYS A 32 14.24 -0.80 10.49
N TYR A 33 13.77 -0.88 9.25
CA TYR A 33 12.42 -0.56 8.81
C TYR A 33 11.87 -1.69 7.95
N HIS A 34 10.56 -1.79 7.87
CA HIS A 34 9.89 -2.65 6.91
C HIS A 34 9.63 -1.82 5.64
N ILE A 35 10.17 -2.27 4.50
CA ILE A 35 10.09 -1.56 3.22
C ILE A 35 9.47 -2.50 2.20
N MET A 36 8.48 -2.00 1.46
CA MET A 36 7.81 -2.71 0.39
C MET A 36 7.99 -1.95 -0.91
N LYS A 37 8.33 -2.68 -1.97
CA LYS A 37 8.55 -2.14 -3.30
C LYS A 37 7.86 -3.03 -4.33
N TRP A 38 7.30 -2.40 -5.34
CA TRP A 38 6.79 -3.09 -6.52
C TRP A 38 6.72 -2.12 -7.69
N LYS A 39 6.39 -2.62 -8.88
CA LYS A 39 5.97 -1.77 -10.00
C LYS A 39 4.51 -2.02 -10.33
N TYR A 40 3.81 -0.98 -10.78
CA TYR A 40 2.47 -1.06 -11.31
C TYR A 40 2.44 -0.33 -12.65
N LYS A 41 2.18 -1.07 -13.75
CA LYS A 41 2.20 -0.51 -15.11
C LYS A 41 3.52 0.23 -15.41
N GLY A 42 4.64 -0.32 -14.95
CA GLY A 42 5.98 0.28 -15.09
C GLY A 42 6.34 1.36 -14.06
N ASN A 43 5.39 1.87 -13.28
CA ASN A 43 5.64 2.90 -12.26
C ASN A 43 6.10 2.26 -10.95
N ALA A 44 7.24 2.70 -10.42
CA ALA A 44 7.81 2.18 -9.19
C ALA A 44 7.11 2.76 -7.96
N PHE A 45 6.62 1.89 -7.10
CA PHE A 45 6.16 2.23 -5.76
C PHE A 45 7.16 1.74 -4.74
N THR A 46 7.35 2.56 -3.72
CA THR A 46 8.18 2.24 -2.57
C THR A 46 7.51 2.86 -1.36
N HIS A 47 7.25 2.03 -0.35
CA HIS A 47 6.71 2.50 0.92
C HIS A 47 7.55 1.98 2.08
N LYS A 48 7.85 2.89 3.00
CA LYS A 48 8.65 2.62 4.19
C LYS A 48 7.74 2.73 5.40
N PHE A 49 7.45 1.59 6.01
CA PHE A 49 6.67 1.53 7.23
C PHE A 49 7.52 2.00 8.41
N PRO A 50 6.91 2.75 9.36
CA PRO A 50 7.60 3.20 10.55
C PRO A 50 7.96 1.99 11.43
N SER A 51 9.03 2.15 12.21
CA SER A 51 9.28 1.19 13.29
C SER A 51 8.11 1.25 14.29
N PRO A 52 7.67 0.11 14.85
CA PRO A 52 6.64 0.08 15.90
C PRO A 52 6.96 0.97 17.12
N LEU A 53 8.24 1.34 17.29
CA LEU A 53 8.74 2.17 18.39
C LEU A 53 8.59 3.69 18.13
N LYS A 54 8.37 4.13 16.89
CA LYS A 54 8.20 5.56 16.57
C LYS A 54 6.76 5.99 16.83
N LYS A 55 6.54 7.13 17.50
CA LYS A 55 5.22 7.78 17.62
C LYS A 55 4.85 8.52 16.32
N SER A 56 4.33 7.83 15.32
CA SER A 56 3.54 8.46 14.25
C SER A 56 2.06 8.23 14.51
N THR A 57 1.16 9.07 14.01
CA THR A 57 -0.27 8.72 14.03
C THR A 57 -0.56 7.71 12.92
N ILE A 58 -1.51 6.81 13.13
CA ILE A 58 -1.95 5.83 12.12
C ILE A 58 -2.45 6.58 10.86
N ASN A 59 -3.20 7.67 11.05
CA ASN A 59 -3.68 8.54 9.98
C ASN A 59 -2.53 9.12 9.14
N HIS A 60 -1.41 9.50 9.76
CA HIS A 60 -0.23 9.95 9.01
C HIS A 60 0.34 8.82 8.14
N GLN A 61 0.34 7.57 8.61
CA GLN A 61 0.83 6.44 7.81
C GLN A 61 -0.10 6.10 6.65
N TYR A 62 -1.41 6.06 6.88
CA TYR A 62 -2.39 5.93 5.81
C TYR A 62 -2.27 7.07 4.79
N SER A 63 -2.09 8.32 5.25
CA SER A 63 -1.88 9.47 4.38
C SER A 63 -0.64 9.33 3.49
N GLN A 64 0.49 8.90 4.05
CA GLN A 64 1.72 8.64 3.28
C GLN A 64 1.55 7.49 2.28
N MET A 65 0.86 6.42 2.68
CA MET A 65 0.54 5.30 1.80
C MET A 65 -0.29 5.75 0.60
N ARG A 66 -1.41 6.44 0.86
CA ARG A 66 -2.31 7.02 -0.13
C ARG A 66 -1.58 7.96 -1.10
N LYS A 67 -0.64 8.77 -0.59
CA LYS A 67 0.19 9.65 -1.42
C LYS A 67 1.08 8.84 -2.38
N ASN A 68 1.72 7.78 -1.90
CA ASN A 68 2.56 6.92 -2.73
C ASN A 68 1.74 6.14 -3.77
N LEU A 69 0.54 5.66 -3.41
CA LEU A 69 -0.39 5.00 -4.33
C LEU A 69 -0.83 5.96 -5.44
N ARG A 70 -1.23 7.19 -5.10
CA ARG A 70 -1.57 8.22 -6.10
C ARG A 70 -0.40 8.51 -7.06
N ALA A 71 0.83 8.53 -6.55
CA ALA A 71 2.02 8.78 -7.38
C ALA A 71 2.25 7.71 -8.47
N ILE A 72 1.73 6.50 -8.29
CA ILE A 72 1.79 5.43 -9.30
C ILE A 72 0.47 5.23 -10.07
N GLY A 73 -0.48 6.17 -9.93
CA GLY A 73 -1.78 6.10 -10.62
C GLY A 73 -2.81 5.18 -9.95
N LEU A 74 -2.66 4.89 -8.65
CA LEU A 74 -3.64 4.17 -7.84
C LEU A 74 -4.34 5.15 -6.89
N GLY A 75 -5.39 5.81 -7.38
CA GLY A 75 -6.25 6.67 -6.56
C GLY A 75 -7.39 5.91 -5.88
N PRO A 76 -8.25 6.60 -5.11
CA PRO A 76 -9.45 5.99 -4.57
C PRO A 76 -10.36 5.53 -5.71
N PRO A 77 -11.05 4.38 -5.59
CA PRO A 77 -11.86 3.81 -6.68
C PRO A 77 -13.07 4.67 -7.08
N SER A 78 -13.45 5.67 -6.28
CA SER A 78 -14.43 6.70 -6.65
C SER A 78 -13.90 7.73 -7.66
N GLU A 79 -12.59 8.04 -7.65
CA GLU A 79 -11.95 8.97 -8.59
C GLU A 79 -11.24 8.23 -9.74
N PHE A 80 -10.68 7.05 -9.46
CA PHE A 80 -10.07 6.19 -10.47
C PHE A 80 -11.08 5.16 -10.94
N ALA A 81 -11.71 5.47 -12.07
CA ALA A 81 -12.70 4.67 -12.77
C ALA A 81 -12.56 3.16 -12.50
N LYS A 82 -13.68 2.52 -12.15
CA LYS A 82 -13.95 1.07 -12.06
C LYS A 82 -13.36 0.20 -13.20
N ARG A 83 -12.72 0.79 -14.20
CA ARG A 83 -12.11 0.20 -15.40
C ARG A 83 -10.59 -0.04 -15.32
N LEU A 84 -9.86 0.48 -14.32
CA LEU A 84 -8.38 0.45 -14.34
C LEU A 84 -7.71 -0.57 -13.41
N ILE A 85 -8.43 -1.07 -12.40
CA ILE A 85 -7.95 -2.03 -11.39
C ILE A 85 -8.85 -3.26 -11.46
N GLY A 86 -8.20 -4.43 -11.54
CA GLY A 86 -8.76 -5.71 -11.99
C GLY A 86 -9.92 -6.24 -11.15
N SER A 87 -9.68 -7.33 -10.41
CA SER A 87 -10.73 -8.11 -9.73
C SER A 87 -11.43 -7.32 -8.60
N VAL A 88 -12.62 -7.79 -8.19
CA VAL A 88 -13.38 -7.21 -7.07
C VAL A 88 -12.52 -7.16 -5.78
N GLU A 89 -11.74 -8.20 -5.51
CA GLU A 89 -10.84 -8.25 -4.35
C GLU A 89 -9.78 -7.14 -4.37
N GLN A 90 -9.26 -6.76 -5.54
CA GLN A 90 -8.29 -5.67 -5.66
C GLN A 90 -8.94 -4.31 -5.37
N GLN A 91 -10.22 -4.15 -5.70
CA GLN A 91 -10.98 -2.94 -5.43
C GLN A 91 -11.27 -2.82 -3.93
N GLU A 92 -11.72 -3.89 -3.29
CA GLU A 92 -11.97 -3.94 -1.84
C GLU A 92 -10.69 -3.65 -1.04
N LEU A 93 -9.56 -4.27 -1.40
CA LEU A 93 -8.27 -4.02 -0.74
C LEU A 93 -7.81 -2.57 -0.89
N LEU A 94 -8.10 -1.94 -2.03
CA LEU A 94 -7.78 -0.53 -2.24
C LEU A 94 -8.71 0.35 -1.41
N GLU A 95 -10.02 0.08 -1.38
CA GLU A 95 -10.99 0.81 -0.55
C GLU A 95 -10.59 0.80 0.92
N GLU A 96 -10.21 -0.35 1.47
CA GLU A 96 -9.74 -0.47 2.87
C GLU A 96 -8.52 0.42 3.19
N LEU A 97 -7.69 0.77 2.19
CA LEU A 97 -6.56 1.68 2.37
C LEU A 97 -6.96 3.17 2.29
N TRP A 98 -8.15 3.47 1.77
CA TRP A 98 -8.67 4.84 1.58
C TRP A 98 -9.66 5.30 2.65
N VAL A 99 -10.31 4.38 3.38
CA VAL A 99 -11.14 4.67 4.58
C VAL A 99 -10.31 5.33 5.69
#